data_AF-A0A1C5ZK28-F1
#
_entry.id   AF-A0A1C5ZK28-F1
#
_cell.length_a   1.000
_cell.length_b   1.000
_cell.length_c   1.000
_cell.angle_alpha   90.00
_cell.angle_beta   90.00
_cell.angle_gamma   90.00
#
_symmetry.space_group_name_H-M   'P 1'
#
loop_
_entity.id
_entity.type
_entity.pdbx_description
1 polymer ?
#
loop_
_entity_poly.entity_id
_entity_poly.type
_entity_poly.pdbx_seq_one_letter_code
_entity_poly.pdbx_strand_id
1 'polypeptide(L)'
;MKNLKCDATKCVYNKKCECYAGKICVDGSQAVTTSDTYCATFRENENNCYTSDAGCCCHEDHAVGTSEIKCEAVHCVYNDSKVCSAPSVQINDVDASCNTFKAR
;
A
#
# COMPACT_ATOMS: atom_id res chain seq x y z
N MET A 1 -10.88 -2.85 -11.67
CA MET A 1 -10.13 -1.85 -12.46
C MET A 1 -8.79 -1.63 -11.79
N LYS A 2 -7.70 -1.56 -12.57
CA LYS A 2 -6.34 -1.33 -12.05
C LYS A 2 -6.11 0.17 -11.92
N ASN A 3 -6.14 0.71 -10.70
CA ASN A 3 -5.92 2.15 -10.50
C ASN A 3 -4.79 2.46 -9.52
N LEU A 4 -3.92 1.49 -9.25
CA LEU A 4 -2.84 1.63 -8.28
C LEU A 4 -1.52 1.93 -9.00
N LYS A 5 -0.98 3.14 -8.77
CA LYS A 5 0.27 3.60 -9.35
C LYS A 5 1.41 3.41 -8.35
N CYS A 6 2.27 2.44 -8.63
CA CYS A 6 3.45 2.20 -7.82
C CYS A 6 4.62 2.99 -8.40
N ASP A 7 4.89 4.17 -7.85
CA ASP A 7 6.08 4.95 -8.24
C ASP A 7 7.36 4.39 -7.58
N ALA A 8 7.20 3.45 -6.64
CA ALA A 8 8.24 2.73 -5.95
C ALA A 8 9.04 1.79 -6.86
N THR A 9 10.08 2.31 -7.53
CA THR A 9 10.95 1.54 -8.46
C THR A 9 11.67 0.38 -7.80
N LYS A 10 11.95 0.49 -6.50
CA LYS A 10 12.56 -0.56 -5.68
C LYS A 10 11.57 -1.62 -5.18
N CYS A 11 10.26 -1.38 -5.33
CA CYS A 11 9.25 -2.32 -4.90
C CYS A 11 9.29 -3.57 -5.79
N VAL A 12 9.51 -4.74 -5.21
CA VAL A 12 9.54 -6.03 -5.96
C VAL A 12 8.22 -6.32 -6.69
N TYR A 13 7.12 -5.72 -6.23
CA TYR A 13 5.79 -5.87 -6.81
C TYR A 13 5.46 -4.80 -7.86
N ASN A 14 6.34 -3.82 -8.07
CA ASN A 14 6.15 -2.82 -9.11
C ASN A 14 6.50 -3.41 -10.47
N LYS A 15 5.48 -3.72 -11.28
CA LYS A 15 5.65 -4.06 -12.69
C LYS A 15 5.10 -2.91 -13.52
N LYS A 16 5.98 -2.17 -14.20
CA LYS A 16 5.62 -1.05 -15.11
C LYS A 16 4.77 0.06 -14.44
N CYS A 17 5.15 0.51 -13.24
CA CYS A 17 4.42 1.50 -12.45
C CYS A 17 3.05 1.02 -11.91
N GLU A 18 2.77 -0.28 -11.97
CA GLU A 18 1.59 -0.90 -11.38
C GLU A 18 2.03 -1.85 -10.25
N CYS A 19 1.29 -1.87 -9.13
CA CYS A 19 1.60 -2.77 -8.03
C CYS A 19 0.85 -4.11 -8.15
N TYR A 20 1.59 -5.21 -8.00
CA TYR A 20 1.11 -6.59 -8.05
C TYR A 20 1.28 -7.31 -6.70
N ALA A 21 1.25 -6.57 -5.58
CA ALA A 21 1.53 -7.12 -4.24
C ALA A 21 0.43 -8.06 -3.70
N GLY A 22 -0.65 -8.31 -4.45
CA GLY A 22 -1.86 -9.01 -4.01
C GLY A 22 -2.71 -8.23 -3.00
N LYS A 23 -2.06 -7.54 -2.05
CA LYS A 23 -2.68 -6.72 -1.01
C LYS A 23 -1.75 -5.55 -0.72
N ILE A 24 -2.31 -4.37 -0.44
CA ILE A 24 -1.54 -3.27 0.15
C ILE A 24 -2.08 -2.99 1.53
N CYS A 25 -1.22 -2.94 2.54
CA CYS A 25 -1.57 -2.54 3.89
C CYS A 25 -0.96 -1.15 4.13
N VAL A 26 -1.79 -0.10 4.20
CA VAL A 26 -1.32 1.22 4.63
C VAL A 26 -1.51 1.30 6.14
N ASP A 27 -0.43 1.10 6.90
CA ASP A 27 -0.44 1.36 8.33
C ASP A 27 -0.44 2.87 8.57
N GLY A 28 -1.10 3.30 9.64
CA GLY A 28 -1.36 4.70 9.95
C GLY A 28 -2.47 4.89 10.98
N SER A 29 -2.62 3.95 11.92
CA SER A 29 -3.66 4.03 12.96
C SER A 29 -3.63 5.34 13.77
N GLN A 30 -2.49 6.03 13.80
CA GLN A 30 -2.32 7.38 14.36
C GLN A 30 -1.80 8.40 13.33
N ALA A 31 -1.77 8.04 12.04
CA ALA A 31 -1.24 8.90 11.00
C ALA A 31 -2.11 10.13 10.83
N VAL A 32 -1.51 11.30 10.99
CA VAL A 32 -2.13 12.60 10.71
C VAL A 32 -1.46 13.27 9.51
N THR A 33 -0.29 12.79 9.10
CA THR A 33 0.42 13.21 7.90
C THR A 33 0.77 12.04 6.99
N THR A 34 1.07 12.33 5.73
CA THR A 34 1.53 11.36 4.74
C THR A 34 2.76 10.58 5.21
N SER A 35 3.70 11.24 5.88
CA SER A 35 4.93 10.63 6.41
C SER A 35 4.67 9.61 7.53
N ASP A 36 3.51 9.67 8.18
CA ASP A 36 3.10 8.70 9.20
C ASP A 36 2.42 7.46 8.59
N THR A 37 2.30 7.40 7.26
CA THR A 37 1.74 6.24 6.57
C THR A 37 2.84 5.37 5.99
N TYR A 38 2.61 4.06 6.00
CA TYR A 38 3.58 3.11 5.46
C TYR A 38 2.88 1.97 4.71
N CYS A 39 3.35 1.69 3.50
CA CYS A 39 2.96 0.52 2.74
C CYS A 39 3.65 -0.72 3.32
N ALA A 40 2.99 -1.45 4.22
CA ALA A 40 3.52 -2.66 4.85
C ALA A 40 3.76 -3.83 3.87
N THR A 41 3.30 -3.68 2.63
CA THR A 41 3.52 -4.64 1.53
C THR A 41 4.65 -4.21 0.60
N PHE A 42 5.22 -3.01 0.82
CA PHE A 42 6.44 -2.63 0.14
C PHE A 42 7.58 -3.54 0.56
N ARG A 43 8.30 -4.06 -0.42
CA ARG A 43 9.56 -4.77 -0.20
C ARG A 43 10.59 -4.22 -1.16
N GLU A 44 11.71 -3.76 -0.62
CA GLU A 44 12.92 -3.53 -1.40
C GLU A 44 13.51 -4.90 -1.80
N ASN A 45 14.30 -4.93 -2.87
CA ASN A 45 14.95 -6.15 -3.40
C ASN A 45 15.91 -6.87 -2.41
N GLU A 46 15.96 -6.44 -1.15
CA GLU A 46 16.75 -7.03 -0.07
C GLU A 46 15.79 -7.66 0.95
N ASN A 47 15.64 -8.98 0.81
CA ASN A 47 14.84 -9.89 1.64
C ASN A 47 14.70 -9.48 3.12
N ASN A 48 13.46 -9.40 3.62
CA ASN A 48 12.97 -10.35 4.65
C ASN A 48 11.52 -10.12 5.07
N CYS A 49 10.73 -11.19 5.00
CA CYS A 49 9.40 -11.28 5.59
C CYS A 49 9.53 -11.63 7.08
N TYR A 50 9.72 -10.63 7.94
CA TYR A 50 9.73 -10.82 9.39
C TYR A 50 8.36 -10.54 9.99
N THR A 51 7.36 -11.37 9.70
CA THR A 51 6.17 -11.44 10.57
C THR A 51 5.66 -12.86 10.58
N SER A 52 5.69 -13.49 11.75
CA SER A 52 5.14 -14.82 12.06
C SER A 52 3.60 -14.88 12.01
N ASP A 53 2.94 -13.89 11.42
CA ASP A 53 1.49 -13.81 11.29
C ASP A 53 1.12 -14.14 9.84
N ALA A 54 0.52 -15.33 9.66
CA ALA A 54 0.08 -15.87 8.39
C ALA A 54 -1.17 -15.15 7.82
N GLY A 55 -1.23 -13.82 7.93
CA GLY A 55 -2.33 -12.97 7.46
C GLY A 55 -2.01 -12.10 6.23
N CYS A 56 -0.76 -12.09 5.77
CA CYS A 56 -0.36 -11.43 4.54
C CYS A 56 -0.25 -12.46 3.42
N CYS A 57 -1.40 -12.79 2.83
CA CYS A 57 -1.51 -13.67 1.66
C CYS A 57 -0.82 -13.00 0.47
N CYS A 58 0.48 -13.20 0.37
CA CYS A 58 1.28 -12.96 -0.83
C CYS A 58 0.84 -13.98 -1.89
N HIS A 59 -0.06 -13.56 -2.78
CA HIS A 59 -0.34 -14.26 -4.04
C HIS A 59 0.12 -13.35 -5.17
N GLU A 60 1.13 -13.81 -5.89
CA GLU A 60 1.97 -13.05 -6.82
C GLU A 60 1.43 -12.99 -8.26
N ASP A 61 0.13 -13.19 -8.46
CA ASP A 61 -0.46 -13.39 -9.79
C ASP A 61 -1.60 -12.45 -10.19
N HIS A 62 -1.95 -11.43 -9.38
CA HIS A 62 -3.00 -10.48 -9.76
C HIS A 62 -2.63 -9.02 -9.52
N ALA A 63 -2.99 -8.17 -10.49
CA ALA A 63 -2.86 -6.72 -10.37
C ALA A 63 -3.82 -6.22 -9.28
N VAL A 64 -3.30 -5.50 -8.30
CA VAL A 64 -4.10 -5.09 -7.14
C VAL A 64 -4.94 -3.86 -7.49
N GLY A 65 -6.25 -3.96 -7.31
CA GLY A 65 -7.15 -2.82 -7.36
C GLY A 65 -7.15 -2.02 -6.05
N THR A 66 -7.59 -0.76 -6.08
CA THR A 66 -7.65 0.06 -4.85
C THR A 66 -8.60 -0.54 -3.79
N SER A 67 -9.64 -1.25 -4.23
CA SER A 67 -10.57 -2.00 -3.38
C SER A 67 -9.94 -3.16 -2.60
N GLU A 68 -8.75 -3.61 -2.99
CA GLU A 68 -8.00 -4.70 -2.32
C GLU A 68 -6.93 -4.14 -1.37
N ILE A 69 -6.84 -2.81 -1.25
CA ILE A 69 -5.94 -2.12 -0.34
C ILE A 69 -6.61 -2.03 1.03
N LYS A 70 -5.98 -2.68 2.01
CA LYS A 70 -6.33 -2.53 3.42
C LYS A 70 -5.76 -1.20 3.93
N CYS A 71 -6.63 -0.23 4.18
CA CYS A 71 -6.24 1.07 4.71
C CYS A 71 -6.46 1.09 6.23
N GLU A 72 -5.41 0.91 7.03
CA GLU A 72 -5.49 1.04 8.50
C GLU A 72 -5.30 2.50 8.96
N ALA A 73 -5.03 3.42 8.03
CA ALA A 73 -4.95 4.85 8.29
C ALA A 73 -6.34 5.44 8.58
N VAL A 74 -6.74 5.45 9.87
CA VAL A 74 -8.11 5.83 10.30
C VAL A 74 -8.46 7.29 9.99
N HIS A 75 -7.46 8.16 9.85
CA HIS A 75 -7.65 9.56 9.48
C HIS A 75 -7.58 9.79 7.96
N CYS A 76 -7.40 8.75 7.15
CA CYS A 76 -7.40 8.92 5.69
C CYS A 76 -8.83 9.15 5.19
N VAL A 77 -9.04 10.20 4.39
CA VAL A 77 -10.33 10.48 3.72
C VAL A 77 -10.77 9.34 2.78
N TYR A 78 -9.82 8.56 2.29
CA TYR A 78 -10.07 7.42 1.40
C TYR A 78 -10.18 6.11 2.17
N ASN A 79 -10.09 6.12 3.50
CA ASN A 79 -10.36 4.94 4.30
C ASN A 79 -11.86 4.78 4.49
N ASP A 80 -12.45 3.86 3.72
CA ASP A 80 -13.81 3.41 3.88
C ASP A 80 -13.80 2.03 4.56
N SER A 81 -14.08 2.00 5.87
CA SER A 81 -14.19 0.75 6.64
C SER A 81 -12.97 -0.20 6.51
N LYS A 82 -11.75 0.36 6.57
CA LYS A 82 -10.46 -0.33 6.35
C LYS A 82 -10.15 -0.71 4.91
N VAL A 83 -10.96 -0.27 3.95
CA VAL A 83 -10.76 -0.45 2.51
C VAL A 83 -10.43 0.89 1.88
N CYS A 84 -9.46 0.94 0.97
CA CYS A 84 -9.15 2.17 0.26
C CYS A 84 -10.17 2.43 -0.86
N SER A 85 -10.87 3.55 -0.77
CA SER A 85 -11.80 4.04 -1.80
C SER A 85 -11.15 5.03 -2.78
N ALA A 86 -9.84 5.25 -2.68
CA ALA A 86 -9.14 6.20 -3.53
C ALA A 86 -9.25 5.81 -5.01
N PRO A 87 -9.46 6.78 -5.91
CA PRO A 87 -9.49 6.52 -7.35
C PRO A 87 -8.12 6.11 -7.85
N SER A 88 -7.03 6.53 -7.20
CA SER A 88 -5.69 6.06 -7.46
C SER A 88 -4.81 6.15 -6.23
N VAL A 89 -3.93 5.17 -6.01
CA VAL A 89 -2.98 5.16 -4.89
C VAL A 89 -1.55 5.30 -5.41
N GLN A 90 -0.76 6.16 -4.77
CA GLN A 90 0.65 6.43 -5.05
C GLN A 90 1.49 6.07 -3.83
N ILE A 91 2.43 5.15 -4.01
CA ILE A 91 3.39 4.75 -2.98
C ILE A 91 4.76 5.34 -3.33
N ASN A 92 5.36 6.02 -2.36
CA ASN A 92 6.67 6.64 -2.44
C ASN A 92 7.79 5.58 -2.59
N ASP A 93 8.82 5.88 -3.35
CA ASP A 93 9.94 4.98 -3.64
C ASP A 93 11.09 5.03 -2.62
N VAL A 94 11.12 6.08 -1.79
CA VAL A 94 12.16 6.32 -0.79
C VAL A 94 11.78 5.71 0.57
N ASP A 95 10.56 5.98 1.04
CA ASP A 95 10.12 5.63 2.39
C ASP A 95 8.85 4.77 2.42
N ALA A 96 8.34 4.37 1.25
CA ALA A 96 7.11 3.62 1.08
C ALA A 96 5.85 4.28 1.68
N SER A 97 5.92 5.60 1.92
CA SER A 97 4.76 6.37 2.35
C SER A 97 3.67 6.41 1.28
N CYS A 98 2.42 6.49 1.72
CA CYS A 98 1.28 6.60 0.82
C CYS A 98 1.05 8.07 0.47
N ASN A 99 1.63 8.55 -0.62
CA ASN A 99 1.43 9.93 -1.10
C ASN A 99 -0.05 10.27 -1.40
N THR A 100 -0.89 9.25 -1.59
CA THR A 100 -2.35 9.40 -1.72
C THR A 100 -3.04 9.66 -0.39
N PHE A 101 -2.41 9.36 0.74
CA PHE A 101 -2.99 9.67 2.04
C PHE A 101 -3.35 11.15 2.13
N LYS A 102 -4.59 11.41 2.53
CA LYS A 102 -5.07 12.74 2.82
C LYS A 102 -5.84 12.67 4.12
N ALA A 103 -5.43 13.46 5.10
CA ALA A 103 -6.07 13.53 6.40
C ALA A 103 -7.48 14.13 6.27
N ARG A 104 -8.42 13.59 7.04
CA ARG A 104 -9.80 14.09 7.21
C ARG A 104 -9.92 15.03 8.40
#